data_AF-A0A3B8P117-F1
#
_entry.id   AF-A0A3B8P117-F1
#
_cell.length_a   1.000
_cell.length_b   1.000
_cell.length_c   1.000
_cell.angle_alpha   90.00
_cell.angle_beta   90.00
_cell.angle_gamma   90.00
#
_symmetry.space_group_name_H-M   'P 1'
#
loop_
_entity.id
_entity.type
_entity.pdbx_description
1 polymer ?
#
loop_
_entity_poly.entity_id
_entity_poly.type
_entity_poly.pdbx_seq_one_letter_code
_entity_poly.pdbx_strand_id
1 'polypeptide(L)'
;MDQAVQDGYAKSFTGRLYAIALEKYVPLRLSHSSDKWNWGFTPQDDWLLAGGDAASIQLEFVFDSHTDDRLHFHISLPNSGYPAKKLGVSRNGYLGFYQLAQVIDYWKIEPLEMTDEGLICHLRDHQGHRVAALRDTPHHNRQTMYLLSATEGEILTFLLQRNA
;
A
#
# COMPACT_ATOMS: atom_id res chain seq x y z
N MET A 1 -19.49 -2.44 10.70
CA MET A 1 -18.98 -2.50 9.31
C MET A 1 -20.14 -2.93 8.44
N ASP A 2 -20.22 -2.41 7.22
CA ASP A 2 -21.27 -2.78 6.27
C ASP A 2 -21.15 -4.27 5.87
N GLN A 3 -22.28 -4.97 5.74
CA GLN A 3 -22.31 -6.41 5.45
C GLN A 3 -21.70 -6.73 4.09
N ALA A 4 -21.89 -5.89 3.07
CA ALA A 4 -21.31 -6.09 1.74
C ALA A 4 -19.78 -5.98 1.77
N VAL A 5 -19.24 -5.12 2.63
CA VAL A 5 -17.79 -5.05 2.89
C VAL A 5 -17.29 -6.34 3.52
N GLN A 6 -17.99 -6.85 4.54
CA GLN A 6 -17.60 -8.09 5.20
C GLN A 6 -17.64 -9.29 4.24
N ASP A 7 -18.76 -9.49 3.53
CA ASP A 7 -18.93 -10.60 2.59
C ASP A 7 -17.94 -10.52 1.41
N GLY A 8 -17.64 -9.29 0.99
CA GLY A 8 -16.73 -8.99 -0.10
C GLY A 8 -15.26 -9.14 0.25
N TYR A 9 -14.83 -8.72 1.45
CA TYR A 9 -13.42 -8.52 1.76
C TYR A 9 -12.92 -9.26 3.01
N ALA A 10 -13.76 -9.81 3.89
CA ALA A 10 -13.32 -10.57 5.07
C ALA A 10 -12.85 -12.00 4.74
N LYS A 11 -11.95 -12.13 3.75
CA LYS A 11 -11.35 -13.37 3.24
C LYS A 11 -10.07 -13.04 2.49
N SER A 12 -9.19 -14.02 2.29
CA SER A 12 -7.97 -13.81 1.51
C SER A 12 -8.28 -13.61 0.02
N PHE A 13 -7.54 -12.72 -0.65
CA PHE A 13 -7.67 -12.46 -2.08
C PHE A 13 -6.38 -11.87 -2.66
N THR A 14 -6.30 -11.82 -4.00
CA THR A 14 -5.33 -10.96 -4.67
C THR A 14 -6.02 -9.72 -5.21
N GLY A 15 -5.32 -8.58 -5.25
CA GLY A 15 -5.91 -7.31 -5.61
C GLY A 15 -4.89 -6.22 -5.90
N ARG A 16 -5.37 -4.99 -6.04
CA ARG A 16 -4.57 -3.80 -6.29
C ARG A 16 -5.06 -2.66 -5.40
N LEU A 17 -4.12 -1.83 -4.96
CA LEU A 17 -4.42 -0.56 -4.31
C LEU A 17 -4.10 0.58 -5.26
N TYR A 18 -4.93 1.61 -5.27
CA TYR A 18 -4.67 2.87 -5.95
C TYR A 18 -4.82 3.98 -4.93
N ALA A 19 -3.88 4.92 -4.88
CA ALA A 19 -4.10 6.14 -4.12
C ALA A 19 -5.16 6.99 -4.84
N ILE A 20 -6.03 7.65 -4.10
CA ILE A 20 -7.03 8.58 -4.66
C ILE A 20 -6.49 9.99 -4.49
N ALA A 21 -6.23 10.69 -5.60
CA ALA A 21 -5.79 12.09 -5.58
C ALA A 21 -6.41 12.84 -6.75
N LEU A 22 -6.94 14.04 -6.51
CA LEU A 22 -7.59 14.88 -7.52
C LEU A 22 -8.63 14.09 -8.35
N GLU A 23 -9.45 13.29 -7.67
CA GLU A 23 -10.49 12.43 -8.27
C GLU A 23 -9.96 11.37 -9.26
N LYS A 24 -8.67 11.03 -9.17
CA LYS A 24 -8.03 10.01 -10.01
C LYS A 24 -7.46 8.87 -9.17
N TYR A 25 -7.50 7.67 -9.75
CA TYR A 25 -6.81 6.50 -9.24
C TYR A 25 -5.34 6.53 -9.68
N VAL A 26 -4.48 6.87 -8.73
CA VAL A 26 -3.03 6.92 -8.90
C VAL A 26 -2.45 5.53 -8.62
N PRO A 27 -1.73 4.92 -9.56
CA PRO A 27 -1.20 3.58 -9.37
C PRO A 27 -0.11 3.57 -8.29
N LEU A 28 0.02 2.42 -7.63
CA LEU A 28 1.14 2.14 -6.75
C LEU A 28 2.18 1.30 -7.48
N ARG A 29 3.46 1.60 -7.22
CA ARG A 29 4.60 0.88 -7.78
C ARG A 29 5.71 0.73 -6.76
N LEU A 30 6.63 -0.19 -7.03
CA LEU A 30 7.86 -0.30 -6.26
C LEU A 30 8.88 0.74 -6.75
N SER A 31 9.63 1.30 -5.82
CA SER A 31 10.84 2.05 -6.13
C SER A 31 11.91 1.12 -6.68
N HIS A 32 12.73 1.69 -7.55
CA HIS A 32 13.98 1.12 -7.99
C HIS A 32 15.11 2.07 -7.62
N SER A 33 16.28 1.52 -7.31
CA SER A 33 17.50 2.28 -7.05
C SER A 33 17.86 3.26 -8.18
N SER A 34 17.44 2.96 -9.43
CA SER A 34 17.56 3.84 -10.59
C SER A 34 16.60 5.04 -10.61
N ASP A 35 15.67 5.15 -9.66
CA ASP A 35 14.69 6.25 -9.61
C ASP A 35 15.30 7.57 -9.12
N LYS A 36 16.50 7.53 -8.52
CA LYS A 36 17.24 8.70 -8.06
C LYS A 36 18.60 8.80 -8.74
N TRP A 37 19.12 10.02 -8.78
CA TRP A 37 20.54 10.22 -9.07
C TRP A 37 21.42 9.75 -7.88
N ASN A 38 22.71 9.50 -8.15
CA ASN A 38 23.72 9.06 -7.17
C ASN A 38 24.06 10.06 -6.04
N TRP A 39 23.24 11.10 -5.85
CA TRP A 39 23.33 12.17 -4.86
C TRP A 39 21.91 12.46 -4.34
N GLY A 40 21.70 12.28 -3.03
CA GLY A 40 20.39 12.30 -2.36
C GLY A 40 20.08 10.97 -1.64
N PHE A 41 18.95 10.89 -0.92
CA PHE A 41 18.47 9.61 -0.36
C PHE A 41 18.09 8.69 -1.53
N THR A 42 18.94 7.70 -1.83
CA THR A 42 18.60 6.61 -2.75
C THR A 42 17.51 5.78 -2.10
N PRO A 43 16.27 5.73 -2.64
CA PRO A 43 15.29 4.78 -2.17
C PRO A 43 15.91 3.40 -2.35
N GLN A 44 15.81 2.59 -1.32
CA GLN A 44 16.11 1.18 -1.48
C GLN A 44 15.11 0.60 -2.48
N ASP A 45 15.49 -0.46 -3.19
CA ASP A 45 14.53 -1.20 -3.99
C ASP A 45 13.36 -1.63 -3.08
N ASP A 46 12.16 -1.74 -3.66
CA ASP A 46 10.95 -2.25 -3.01
C ASP A 46 10.21 -1.31 -2.03
N TRP A 47 10.52 -0.01 -1.97
CA TRP A 47 9.63 0.95 -1.29
C TRP A 47 8.38 1.22 -2.11
N LEU A 48 7.27 1.51 -1.45
CA LEU A 48 5.99 1.76 -2.09
C LEU A 48 5.87 3.24 -2.47
N LEU A 49 5.66 3.48 -3.77
CA LEU A 49 5.46 4.79 -4.37
C LEU A 49 4.03 4.88 -4.92
N ALA A 50 3.42 6.06 -4.81
CA ALA A 50 2.25 6.45 -5.59
C ALA A 50 2.68 7.35 -6.76
N GLY A 51 2.26 6.99 -7.97
CA GLY A 51 2.52 7.74 -9.19
C GLY A 51 3.03 6.87 -10.35
N GLY A 52 3.26 7.53 -11.48
CA GLY A 52 3.63 6.88 -12.75
C GLY A 52 2.43 6.46 -13.58
N ASP A 53 2.71 5.88 -14.74
CA ASP A 53 1.70 5.61 -15.78
C ASP A 53 1.43 4.10 -16.00
N ALA A 54 2.10 3.24 -15.24
CA ALA A 54 1.91 1.80 -15.29
C ALA A 54 0.68 1.36 -14.48
N ALA A 55 0.20 0.15 -14.72
CA ALA A 55 -0.81 -0.46 -13.87
C ALA A 55 -0.31 -0.60 -12.42
N SER A 56 -1.21 -0.41 -11.45
CA SER A 56 -0.85 -0.60 -10.05
C SER A 56 -0.40 -2.02 -9.76
N ILE A 57 0.55 -2.17 -8.84
CA ILE A 57 1.11 -3.47 -8.47
C ILE A 57 0.04 -4.41 -7.93
N GLN A 58 0.14 -5.69 -8.31
CA GLN A 58 -0.68 -6.75 -7.76
C GLN A 58 -0.13 -7.17 -6.40
N LEU A 59 -1.04 -7.30 -5.43
CA LEU A 59 -0.76 -7.66 -4.05
C LEU A 59 -1.58 -8.88 -3.65
N GLU A 60 -1.03 -9.64 -2.72
CA GLU A 60 -1.75 -10.70 -2.01
C GLU A 60 -2.17 -10.20 -0.63
N PHE A 61 -3.46 -10.34 -0.32
CA PHE A 61 -4.06 -9.99 0.96
C PHE A 61 -4.46 -11.30 1.65
N VAL A 62 -3.68 -11.71 2.64
CA VAL A 62 -4.01 -12.86 3.49
C VAL A 62 -4.80 -12.36 4.67
N PHE A 63 -6.08 -12.74 4.74
CA PHE A 63 -6.96 -12.33 5.81
C PHE A 63 -6.50 -12.91 7.15
N ASP A 64 -6.46 -12.04 8.16
CA ASP A 64 -6.10 -12.40 9.53
C ASP A 64 -7.34 -12.39 10.43
N SER A 65 -8.00 -11.24 10.53
CA SER A 65 -9.13 -11.01 11.44
C SER A 65 -9.90 -9.74 11.03
N HIS A 66 -10.95 -9.40 11.78
CA HIS A 66 -11.62 -8.10 11.64
C HIS A 66 -12.16 -7.62 12.99
N THR A 67 -12.39 -6.31 13.10
CA THR A 67 -13.16 -5.67 14.17
C THR A 67 -14.50 -5.18 13.61
N ASP A 68 -15.24 -4.43 14.42
CA ASP A 68 -16.50 -3.81 13.99
C ASP A 68 -16.30 -2.76 12.88
N ASP A 69 -15.11 -2.17 12.76
CA ASP A 69 -14.83 -1.06 11.84
C ASP A 69 -13.65 -1.32 10.88
N ARG A 70 -12.93 -2.45 11.00
CA ARG A 70 -11.69 -2.70 10.24
C ARG A 70 -11.52 -4.15 9.86
N LEU A 71 -10.89 -4.37 8.71
CA LEU A 71 -10.39 -5.68 8.27
C LEU A 71 -8.87 -5.73 8.45
N HIS A 72 -8.33 -6.87 8.88
CA HIS A 72 -6.91 -7.06 9.13
C HIS A 72 -6.31 -8.07 8.13
N PHE A 73 -5.17 -7.71 7.53
CA PHE A 73 -4.49 -8.54 6.54
C PHE A 73 -2.99 -8.54 6.72
N HIS A 74 -2.35 -9.66 6.39
CA HIS A 74 -0.96 -9.62 5.92
C HIS A 74 -0.95 -9.34 4.42
N ILE A 75 -0.14 -8.38 4.00
CA ILE A 75 -0.04 -7.95 2.60
C ILE A 75 1.34 -8.33 2.06
N SER A 76 1.41 -9.01 0.92
CA SER A 76 2.66 -9.49 0.32
C SER A 76 2.71 -9.25 -1.19
N LEU A 77 3.94 -9.24 -1.72
CA LEU A 77 4.17 -9.30 -3.17
C LEU A 77 4.09 -10.76 -3.63
N PRO A 78 3.25 -11.07 -4.65
CA PRO A 78 3.23 -12.40 -5.24
C PRO A 78 4.59 -12.72 -5.89
N ASN A 79 5.04 -13.97 -5.79
CA ASN A 79 6.27 -14.48 -6.41
C ASN A 79 7.57 -13.71 -6.04
N SER A 80 7.61 -13.07 -4.87
CA SER A 80 8.75 -12.23 -4.44
C SER A 80 9.88 -12.99 -3.71
N GLY A 81 9.83 -14.32 -3.68
CA GLY A 81 10.82 -15.19 -3.04
C GLY A 81 10.20 -16.09 -1.95
N TYR A 82 11.07 -16.82 -1.22
CA TYR A 82 10.68 -17.66 -0.08
C TYR A 82 11.56 -17.33 1.14
N PRO A 83 11.01 -16.74 2.21
CA PRO A 83 9.62 -16.30 2.35
C PRO A 83 9.31 -15.12 1.41
N ALA A 84 8.03 -14.94 1.07
CA ALA A 84 7.56 -13.81 0.29
C ALA A 84 7.86 -12.48 1.01
N LYS A 85 8.16 -11.43 0.25
CA LYS A 85 8.30 -10.08 0.79
C LYS A 85 6.94 -9.58 1.26
N LYS A 86 6.89 -9.09 2.50
CA LYS A 86 5.68 -8.57 3.13
C LYS A 86 5.74 -7.06 3.26
N LEU A 87 4.58 -6.42 3.16
CA LEU A 87 4.45 -4.99 3.41
C LEU A 87 4.82 -4.69 4.86
N GLY A 88 5.75 -3.76 5.04
CA GLY A 88 6.19 -3.30 6.33
C GLY A 88 6.58 -1.83 6.28
N VAL A 89 7.03 -1.31 7.41
CA VAL A 89 7.53 0.05 7.56
C VAL A 89 9.04 -0.02 7.80
N SER A 90 9.82 0.74 7.04
CA SER A 90 11.26 0.86 7.23
C SER A 90 11.59 1.56 8.56
N ARG A 91 12.86 1.51 8.96
CA ARG A 91 13.35 2.29 10.11
C ARG A 91 13.10 3.79 9.98
N ASN A 92 12.96 4.29 8.75
CA ASN A 92 12.73 5.70 8.46
C ASN A 92 11.25 6.01 8.21
N GLY A 93 10.32 5.10 8.52
CA GLY A 93 8.89 5.35 8.42
C GLY A 93 8.27 5.12 7.03
N TYR A 94 9.05 4.68 6.04
CA TYR A 94 8.56 4.43 4.68
C TYR A 94 8.01 3.01 4.49
N LEU A 95 6.88 2.91 3.80
CA LEU A 95 6.28 1.63 3.43
C LEU A 95 7.10 0.97 2.33
N GLY A 96 7.27 -0.35 2.44
CA GLY A 96 7.94 -1.16 1.43
C GLY A 96 7.74 -2.64 1.67
N PHE A 97 8.26 -3.46 0.76
CA PHE A 97 8.16 -4.91 0.84
C PHE A 97 9.49 -5.54 1.22
N TYR A 98 9.54 -6.14 2.40
CA TYR A 98 10.77 -6.63 2.99
C TYR A 98 10.76 -8.14 3.14
N GLN A 99 11.88 -8.77 2.77
CA GLN A 99 12.11 -10.19 3.02
C GLN A 99 12.69 -10.36 4.44
N LEU A 100 11.84 -10.17 5.45
CA LEU A 100 12.24 -10.34 6.85
C LEU A 100 11.25 -11.28 7.54
N ALA A 101 11.79 -12.31 8.21
CA ALA A 101 11.01 -13.31 8.94
C ALA A 101 10.12 -12.72 10.06
N GLN A 102 10.34 -11.46 10.45
CA GLN A 102 9.66 -10.78 11.55
C GLN A 102 8.61 -9.74 11.13
N VAL A 103 8.31 -9.58 9.83
CA VAL A 103 7.11 -8.80 9.45
C VAL A 103 5.89 -9.66 9.75
N ILE A 104 5.47 -9.62 11.02
CA ILE A 104 4.33 -10.34 11.58
C ILE A 104 3.13 -9.42 11.80
N ASP A 105 3.31 -8.11 11.64
CA ASP A 105 2.24 -7.15 11.84
C ASP A 105 1.23 -7.22 10.70
N TYR A 106 -0.05 -7.23 11.07
CA TYR A 106 -1.14 -7.06 10.10
C TYR A 106 -1.32 -5.57 9.78
N TRP A 107 -1.85 -5.32 8.60
CA TRP A 107 -2.33 -4.01 8.15
C TRP A 107 -3.83 -3.95 8.29
N LYS A 108 -4.37 -2.76 8.57
CA LYS A 108 -5.81 -2.54 8.73
C LYS A 108 -6.34 -1.80 7.52
N ILE A 109 -7.42 -2.33 6.96
CA ILE A 109 -8.28 -1.62 6.01
C ILE A 109 -9.43 -1.04 6.83
N GLU A 110 -9.49 0.30 6.91
CA GLU A 110 -10.62 1.06 7.45
C GLU A 110 -11.55 1.39 6.27
N PRO A 111 -12.69 0.68 6.12
CA PRO A 111 -13.62 0.90 5.01
C PRO A 111 -14.27 2.28 5.12
N LEU A 112 -14.40 2.99 4.01
CA LEU A 112 -15.11 4.27 3.92
C LEU A 112 -16.38 4.12 3.10
N GLU A 113 -16.28 3.51 1.91
CA GLU A 113 -17.39 3.38 0.97
C GLU A 113 -17.17 2.19 0.04
N MET A 114 -18.23 1.41 -0.20
CA MET A 114 -18.24 0.38 -1.25
C MET A 114 -18.75 1.01 -2.54
N THR A 115 -18.00 0.87 -3.62
CA THR A 115 -18.40 1.31 -4.96
C THR A 115 -18.38 0.14 -5.94
N ASP A 116 -18.86 0.37 -7.17
CA ASP A 116 -18.81 -0.64 -8.24
C ASP A 116 -17.36 -0.98 -8.65
N GLU A 117 -16.42 -0.04 -8.46
CA GLU A 117 -14.99 -0.23 -8.76
C GLU A 117 -14.23 -0.99 -7.65
N GLY A 118 -14.72 -0.98 -6.41
CA GLY A 118 -14.06 -1.60 -5.27
C GLY A 118 -14.35 -0.90 -3.95
N LEU A 119 -13.50 -1.14 -2.96
CA LEU A 119 -13.63 -0.55 -1.63
C LEU A 119 -12.76 0.70 -1.50
N ILE A 120 -13.39 1.85 -1.28
CA ILE A 120 -12.70 3.07 -0.84
C ILE A 120 -12.37 2.91 0.66
N CYS A 121 -11.11 3.12 1.03
CA CYS A 121 -10.63 2.87 2.38
C CYS A 121 -9.43 3.74 2.78
N HIS A 122 -9.14 3.78 4.08
CA HIS A 122 -7.79 4.10 4.55
C HIS A 122 -7.01 2.81 4.82
N LEU A 123 -5.74 2.81 4.44
CA LEU A 123 -4.77 1.82 4.88
C LEU A 123 -4.13 2.30 6.19
N ARG A 124 -4.02 1.43 7.18
CA ARG A 124 -3.37 1.73 8.46
C ARG A 124 -2.38 0.65 8.86
N ASP A 125 -1.34 1.04 9.58
CA ASP A 125 -0.43 0.10 10.23
C ASP A 125 -1.11 -0.63 11.42
N HIS A 126 -0.39 -1.56 12.04
CA HIS A 126 -0.87 -2.32 13.20
C HIS A 126 -1.15 -1.44 14.43
N GLN A 127 -0.51 -0.27 14.54
CA GLN A 127 -0.73 0.70 15.62
C GLN A 127 -1.95 1.60 15.34
N GLY A 128 -2.45 1.60 14.10
CA GLY A 128 -3.59 2.38 13.65
C GLY A 128 -3.23 3.70 12.99
N HIS A 129 -1.96 4.00 12.70
CA HIS A 129 -1.59 5.19 11.94
C HIS A 129 -2.02 5.03 10.48
N ARG A 130 -2.66 6.07 9.92
CA ARG A 130 -3.07 6.08 8.51
C ARG A 130 -1.86 6.31 7.62
N VAL A 131 -1.83 5.60 6.50
CA VAL A 131 -0.83 5.79 5.47
C VAL A 131 -1.02 7.14 4.81
N ALA A 132 0.10 7.81 4.57
CA ALA A 132 0.23 9.14 4.05
C ALA A 132 1.21 9.18 2.88
N ALA A 133 1.13 10.23 2.07
CA ALA A 133 2.02 10.53 0.97
C ALA A 133 3.01 11.62 1.36
N LEU A 134 4.28 11.38 1.08
CA LEU A 134 5.35 12.37 1.11
C LEU A 134 5.90 12.56 -0.30
N ARG A 135 5.95 13.81 -0.77
CA ARG A 135 6.42 14.11 -2.13
C ARG A 135 7.86 13.66 -2.31
N ASP A 136 8.09 12.84 -3.33
CA ASP A 136 9.40 12.29 -3.62
C ASP A 136 10.20 13.21 -4.55
N THR A 137 11.03 14.08 -3.99
CA THR A 137 11.77 15.12 -4.75
C THR A 137 13.26 15.11 -4.40
N PRO A 138 14.18 15.09 -5.39
CA PRO A 138 13.96 15.01 -6.84
C PRO A 138 13.78 13.56 -7.32
N HIS A 139 12.93 13.29 -8.32
CA HIS A 139 12.79 11.96 -8.97
C HIS A 139 13.34 12.00 -10.40
N HIS A 140 14.05 10.94 -10.86
CA HIS A 140 14.82 10.92 -12.11
C HIS A 140 14.00 11.26 -13.35
N ASN A 141 12.84 10.63 -13.50
CA ASN A 141 11.96 10.80 -14.65
C ASN A 141 11.16 12.12 -14.67
N ARG A 142 11.39 13.05 -13.71
CA ARG A 142 10.62 14.30 -13.51
C ARG A 142 9.12 14.11 -13.31
N GLN A 143 8.64 12.87 -13.17
CA GLN A 143 7.26 12.59 -12.80
C GLN A 143 7.08 12.89 -11.32
N THR A 144 5.89 13.38 -10.97
CA THR A 144 5.53 13.56 -9.57
C THR A 144 5.24 12.19 -8.96
N MET A 145 6.09 11.80 -8.03
CA MET A 145 5.97 10.56 -7.26
C MET A 145 5.85 10.89 -5.78
N TYR A 146 5.24 9.99 -5.02
CA TYR A 146 5.10 10.13 -3.57
C TYR A 146 5.53 8.84 -2.87
N LEU A 147 6.41 8.95 -1.89
CA LEU A 147 6.71 7.87 -0.95
C LEU A 147 5.53 7.69 -0.01
N LEU A 148 5.19 6.44 0.28
CA LEU A 148 4.19 6.14 1.30
C LEU A 148 4.83 6.01 2.68
N SER A 149 4.20 6.62 3.68
CA SER A 149 4.65 6.57 5.08
C SER A 149 3.47 6.36 6.03
N ALA A 150 3.70 5.71 7.18
CA ALA A 150 2.71 5.63 8.26
C ALA A 150 2.92 6.72 9.32
N THR A 151 3.96 7.54 9.21
CA THR A 151 4.37 8.49 10.26
C THR A 151 4.35 9.95 9.82
N GLU A 152 4.50 10.22 8.53
CA GLU A 152 4.62 11.57 7.99
C GLU A 152 3.90 11.74 6.64
N GLY A 153 3.50 12.98 6.34
CA GLY A 153 2.89 13.34 5.06
C GLY A 153 1.39 13.61 5.13
N GLU A 154 0.77 13.72 3.95
CA GLU A 154 -0.67 13.93 3.79
C GLU A 154 -1.40 12.59 3.75
N ILE A 155 -2.42 12.40 4.61
CA ILE A 155 -3.16 11.13 4.69
C ILE A 155 -3.78 10.78 3.34
N LEU A 156 -3.57 9.54 2.90
CA LEU A 156 -4.15 9.03 1.67
C LEU A 156 -5.45 8.27 1.92
N THR A 157 -6.33 8.38 0.94
CA THR A 157 -7.43 7.43 0.71
C THR A 157 -7.04 6.53 -0.44
N PHE A 158 -7.48 5.27 -0.39
CA PHE A 158 -7.19 4.27 -1.40
C PHE A 158 -8.47 3.66 -1.97
N LEU A 159 -8.41 3.28 -3.25
CA LEU A 159 -9.31 2.30 -3.83
C LEU A 159 -8.64 0.93 -3.76
N LEU A 160 -9.28 -0.02 -3.08
CA LEU A 160 -8.90 -1.42 -3.02
C LEU A 160 -9.77 -2.22 -3.98
N GLN A 161 -9.15 -2.75 -5.03
CA GLN A 161 -9.81 -3.59 -6.02
C GLN A 161 -9.38 -5.05 -5.85
N ARG A 162 -10.35 -5.96 -5.80
CA ARG A 162 -10.08 -7.40 -5.85
C ARG A 162 -9.88 -7.83 -7.30
N ASN A 163 -8.96 -8.74 -7.54
CA ASN A 163 -8.94 -9.49 -8.79
C ASN A 163 -10.08 -10.51 -8.76
N ALA A 164 -10.69 -10.73 -9.93
CA ALA A 164 -11.72 -11.75 -10.14
C ALA A 164 -11.17 -13.17 -9.92
#